data_AF-A0A4U2YVU6-F1
#
_entry.id   AF-A0A4U2YVU6-F1
#
_cell.length_a   1.000
_cell.length_b   1.000
_cell.length_c   1.000
_cell.angle_alpha   90.00
_cell.angle_beta   90.00
_cell.angle_gamma   90.00
#
_symmetry.space_group_name_H-M   'P 1'
#
loop_
_entity.id
_entity.type
_entity.pdbx_description
1 polymer ?
#
loop_
_entity_poly.entity_id
_entity_poly.type
_entity_poly.pdbx_seq_one_letter_code
_entity_poly.pdbx_strand_id
1 'polypeptide(L)' 'MEKVYLSQTDIGKMTEKVGWGDQRKIAVLRARNQFPKHDVRIGSTKGWKKETIDKWFKEVVEKDLQKREKNDL' A
#
# COMPACT_ATOMS: atom_id res chain seq x y z
N MET A 1 -7.26 15.45 -12.30
CA MET A 1 -7.05 14.07 -12.78
C MET A 1 -6.62 13.22 -11.60
N GLU A 2 -7.35 12.16 -11.31
CA GLU A 2 -6.96 11.20 -10.28
C GLU A 2 -5.81 10.32 -10.81
N LYS A 3 -4.79 10.07 -9.99
CA LYS A 3 -3.66 9.23 -10.42
C LYS A 3 -4.13 7.79 -10.61
N VAL A 4 -4.06 7.29 -11.83
CA VAL A 4 -4.42 5.90 -12.19
C VAL A 4 -3.37 4.89 -11.70
N TYR A 5 -2.13 5.36 -11.50
CA TYR A 5 -0.99 4.53 -11.11
C TYR A 5 -0.28 5.13 -9.91
N LEU A 6 0.22 4.24 -9.05
CA LEU A 6 0.87 4.58 -7.79
C LEU A 6 2.31 4.08 -7.78
N SER A 7 3.23 4.94 -7.34
CA SER A 7 4.60 4.57 -7.02
C SER A 7 4.69 4.05 -5.57
N GLN A 8 5.84 3.45 -5.22
CA GLN A 8 6.09 3.03 -3.85
C GLN A 8 5.98 4.20 -2.85
N THR A 9 6.41 5.40 -3.26
CA THR A 9 6.33 6.61 -2.44
C THR A 9 4.88 7.07 -2.27
N ASP A 10 4.06 7.02 -3.33
CA ASP A 10 2.64 7.37 -3.22
C ASP A 10 1.93 6.43 -2.22
N ILE A 11 2.20 5.12 -2.32
CA ILE A 11 1.62 4.11 -1.42
C ILE A 11 2.08 4.32 0.02
N GLY A 12 3.37 4.59 0.23
CA GLY A 12 3.92 4.87 1.56
C GLY A 12 3.24 6.07 2.22
N LYS A 13 3.01 7.16 1.48
CA LYS A 13 2.28 8.34 1.98
C LYS A 13 0.83 8.02 2.31
N MET A 14 0.17 7.14 1.53
CA MET A 14 -1.21 6.72 1.80
C MET A 14 -1.32 5.94 3.10
N THR A 15 -0.40 4.98 3.34
CA THR A 15 -0.40 4.19 4.58
C THR A 15 0.03 4.99 5.80
N GLU A 16 0.84 6.03 5.62
CA GLU A 16 1.33 6.89 6.69
C GLU A 16 0.21 7.78 7.22
N LYS A 17 -0.64 8.31 6.32
CA LYS A 17 -1.82 9.11 6.68
C LYS A 17 -2.80 8.41 7.62
N VAL A 18 -2.89 7.08 7.55
CA VAL A 18 -3.76 6.27 8.40
C VAL A 18 -3.00 5.63 9.57
N GLY A 19 -1.76 6.06 9.84
CA GLY A 19 -0.96 5.57 10.96
C GLY A 19 -0.52 4.11 10.85
N TRP A 20 -0.60 3.49 9.66
CA TRP A 20 -0.28 2.06 9.51
C TRP A 20 1.21 1.80 9.21
N GLY A 21 1.85 2.69 8.45
CA GLY A 21 3.28 2.60 8.13
C GLY A 21 3.70 3.47 6.96
N ASP A 22 4.97 3.37 6.55
CA ASP A 22 5.61 4.29 5.62
C ASP A 22 6.16 3.59 4.35
N GLN A 23 6.87 4.34 3.50
CA GLN A 23 7.54 3.80 2.32
C GLN A 23 8.53 2.67 2.63
N ARG A 24 9.20 2.69 3.80
CA ARG A 24 10.18 1.66 4.19
C ARG A 24 9.49 0.34 4.48
N LYS A 25 8.35 0.37 5.18
CA LYS A 25 7.51 -0.80 5.42
C LYS A 25 7.06 -1.44 4.10
N ILE A 26 6.66 -0.64 3.12
CA ILE A 26 6.29 -1.14 1.77
C ILE A 26 7.48 -1.83 1.10
N ALA A 27 8.70 -1.27 1.18
CA ALA A 27 9.91 -1.90 0.65
C ALA A 27 10.17 -3.27 1.27
N VAL A 28 10.02 -3.40 2.59
CA VAL A 28 10.21 -4.66 3.32
C VAL A 28 9.17 -5.70 2.89
N LEU A 29 7.88 -5.33 2.81
CA LEU A 29 6.82 -6.24 2.38
C LEU A 29 7.06 -6.74 0.96
N ARG A 30 7.50 -5.87 0.05
CA ARG A 30 7.85 -6.24 -1.31
C ARG A 30 9.03 -7.21 -1.34
N ALA A 31 10.09 -6.95 -0.58
CA ALA A 31 11.24 -7.84 -0.49
C ALA A 31 10.87 -9.23 0.05
N ARG A 32 9.82 -9.31 0.88
CA ARG A 32 9.28 -10.56 1.45
C ARG A 32 8.19 -11.21 0.59
N ASN A 33 7.89 -10.69 -0.60
CA ASN A 33 6.76 -11.14 -1.43
C ASN A 33 5.39 -11.08 -0.72
N GLN A 34 5.25 -10.23 0.29
CA GLN A 34 4.01 -9.96 1.04
C GLN A 34 3.29 -8.71 0.53
N PHE A 35 3.75 -8.15 -0.59
CA PHE A 35 3.17 -6.99 -1.25
C PHE A 35 2.72 -7.37 -2.67
N PRO A 36 1.67 -6.75 -3.23
CA PRO A 36 1.24 -7.01 -4.60
C PRO A 36 2.38 -6.89 -5.61
N LYS A 37 2.39 -7.76 -6.62
CA LYS A 37 3.31 -7.65 -7.75
C LYS A 37 2.99 -6.38 -8.55
N HIS A 38 4.01 -5.76 -9.13
CA HIS A 38 3.82 -4.66 -10.06
C HIS A 38 2.99 -5.13 -11.27
N ASP A 39 2.00 -4.36 -11.66
CA ASP A 39 1.07 -4.67 -12.75
C ASP A 39 1.07 -3.60 -13.86
N VAL A 40 1.85 -2.52 -13.69
CA VAL A 40 2.00 -1.42 -14.66
C VAL A 40 3.42 -0.85 -14.69
N ARG A 41 3.71 -0.10 -15.75
CA ARG A 41 4.86 0.79 -15.85
C ARG A 41 4.41 2.24 -15.89
N ILE A 42 5.05 3.08 -15.08
CA ILE A 42 4.89 4.54 -15.05
C ILE A 42 6.15 5.11 -15.69
N GLY A 43 6.11 5.37 -17.01
CA GLY A 43 7.31 5.65 -17.79
C GLY A 43 8.29 4.47 -17.77
N SER A 44 9.52 4.68 -17.28
CA SER A 44 10.55 3.63 -17.13
C SER A 44 10.43 2.83 -15.82
N THR A 45 9.61 3.28 -14.88
CA THR A 45 9.54 2.73 -13.53
C THR A 45 8.40 1.71 -13.40
N LYS A 46 8.61 0.64 -12.63
CA LYS A 46 7.52 -0.29 -12.28
C LYS A 46 6.63 0.37 -11.20
N GLY A 47 5.32 0.21 -11.33
CA GLY A 47 4.34 0.73 -10.39
C GLY A 47 3.16 -0.21 -10.21
N TRP A 48 2.11 0.32 -9.60
CA TRP A 48 0.86 -0.41 -9.38
C TRP A 48 -0.34 0.37 -9.91
N LYS A 49 -1.35 -0.32 -10.44
CA LYS A 49 -2.67 0.25 -10.63
C LYS A 49 -3.25 0.65 -9.29
N LYS A 50 -3.97 1.77 -9.27
CA LYS A 50 -4.71 2.21 -8.09
C LYS A 50 -5.62 1.10 -7.56
N GLU A 51 -6.37 0.43 -8.44
CA GLU A 51 -7.28 -0.67 -8.07
C GLU A 51 -6.58 -1.82 -7.31
N THR A 52 -5.37 -2.20 -7.74
CA THR A 52 -4.57 -3.24 -7.09
C THR A 52 -4.16 -2.84 -5.69
N ILE A 53 -3.76 -1.57 -5.50
CA ILE A 53 -3.39 -1.03 -4.19
C ILE A 53 -4.62 -0.84 -3.31
N ASP A 54 -5.75 -0.36 -3.84
CA ASP A 54 -6.99 -0.15 -3.08
C ASP A 54 -7.48 -1.48 -2.51
N LYS A 55 -7.45 -2.55 -3.32
CA LYS A 55 -7.79 -3.90 -2.85
C LYS A 55 -6.85 -4.37 -1.74
N TRP A 56 -5.54 -4.24 -1.93
CA TRP A 56 -4.56 -4.60 -0.92
C TRP A 56 -4.73 -3.79 0.38
N PHE A 57 -4.98 -2.49 0.26
CA PHE A 57 -5.16 -1.59 1.39
C PHE A 57 -6.36 -2.02 2.23
N LYS A 58 -7.50 -2.30 1.59
CA LYS A 58 -8.69 -2.82 2.28
C LYS A 58 -8.44 -4.18 2.94
N GLU A 59 -7.76 -5.09 2.26
CA GLU A 59 -7.55 -6.46 2.75
C GLU A 59 -6.52 -6.55 3.88
N VAL A 60 -5.53 -5.65 3.89
CA VAL A 60 -4.38 -5.73 4.79
C VAL A 60 -4.34 -4.56 5.77
N VAL A 61 -4.39 -3.33 5.27
CA VAL A 61 -4.21 -2.11 6.09
C VAL A 61 -5.44 -1.87 6.95
N GLU A 62 -6.62 -1.77 6.34
CA GLU A 62 -7.87 -1.51 7.08
C GLU A 62 -8.18 -2.63 8.07
N LYS A 63 -8.01 -3.89 7.67
CA LYS A 63 -8.22 -5.04 8.58
C LYS A 63 -7.23 -5.05 9.75
N ASP A 64 -5.98 -4.64 9.55
CA ASP A 64 -5.00 -4.55 10.63
C ASP A 64 -5.36 -3.41 11.60
N LEU A 65 -5.75 -2.25 11.08
CA LEU A 65 -6.17 -1.11 11.91
C LEU A 65 -7.41 -1.45 12.75
N GLN A 66 -8.44 -2.05 12.14
CA GLN A 66 -9.65 -2.49 12.86
C GLN A 66 -9.36 -3.52 13.96
N LYS A 67 -8.35 -4.38 13.77
CA LYS A 67 -7.92 -5.34 14.80
C LYS A 67 -7.25 -4.65 15.98
N ARG A 68 -6.48 -3.58 15.74
CA ARG A 68 -5.85 -2.80 16.81
C ARG A 68 -6.90 -2.10 17.66
N GLU A 69 -7.86 -1.41 17.02
CA GLU A 69 -8.95 -0.73 17.71
C GLU A 69 -9.79 -1.68 18.58
N LYS A 70 -10.03 -2.92 18.13
CA LYS A 70 -10.77 -3.93 18.91
C LYS A 70 -9.98 -4.51 20.09
N ASN A 71 -8.65 -4.50 20.03
CA ASN A 71 -7.81 -5.02 21.10
C ASN A 71 -7.52 -3.97 22.19
N ASP A 72 -7.80 -2.69 21.91
CA ASP A 72 -7.66 -1.58 22.84
C ASP A 72 -8.96 -1.27 23.63
N LEU A 73 -10.01 -2.10 23.47
CA LEU A 73 -11.30 -2.08 24.18
C LEU A 73 -11.46 -3.31 25.08
#